data_AF-A0AA86W163-F1
#
_entry.id   AF-A0AA86W163-F1
#
_cell.length_a   1.000
_cell.length_b   1.000
_cell.length_c   1.000
_cell.angle_alpha   90.00
_cell.angle_beta   90.00
_cell.angle_gamma   90.00
#
_symmetry.space_group_name_H-M   'P 1'
#
loop_
_entity.id
_entity.type
_entity.pdbx_description
1 polymer ?
#
loop_
_entity_poly.entity_id
_entity_poly.type
_entity_poly.pdbx_seq_one_letter_code
_entity_poly.pdbx_strand_id
1 'polypeptide(L)'
;MLPTSLRLSLKRKLKTYVKNLAIYDAPLAHDWKVTLDGILKWLAPLAHNMIRWQSERNFEQHQLVSRSNVLLFQTLYFADKDKTEEAMCQLLMGLNYICRYEQQQNALLGCASSFDFEDCMDWQLQCGAFPS
;
A
#
# COMPACT_ATOMS: atom_id res chain seq x y z
N MET A 1 -6.51 -9.34 -12.04
CA MET A 1 -6.74 -7.90 -12.30
C MET A 1 -7.80 -7.37 -11.33
N LEU A 2 -7.75 -6.09 -10.97
CA LEU A 2 -8.74 -5.47 -10.08
C LEU A 2 -10.07 -5.18 -10.81
N PRO A 3 -11.23 -5.32 -10.15
CA PRO A 3 -12.54 -4.98 -10.72
C PRO A 3 -12.61 -3.51 -11.20
N THR A 4 -13.42 -3.26 -12.23
CA THR A 4 -13.58 -1.92 -12.82
C THR A 4 -14.12 -0.90 -11.83
N SER A 5 -15.10 -1.28 -11.01
CA SER A 5 -15.68 -0.44 -9.94
C SER A 5 -14.62 0.02 -8.95
N LEU A 6 -13.81 -0.93 -8.45
CA LEU A 6 -12.71 -0.67 -7.54
C LEU A 6 -11.64 0.23 -8.16
N ARG A 7 -11.26 -0.03 -9.42
CA ARG A 7 -10.29 0.83 -10.15
C ARG A 7 -10.77 2.28 -10.26
N LEU A 8 -12.05 2.49 -10.56
CA LEU A 8 -12.64 3.83 -10.67
C LEU A 8 -12.68 4.54 -9.32
N SER A 9 -13.08 3.82 -8.26
CA SER A 9 -13.09 4.36 -6.90
C SER A 9 -11.70 4.78 -6.44
N LEU A 10 -10.70 3.91 -6.60
CA LEU A 10 -9.32 4.17 -6.26
C LEU A 10 -8.75 5.38 -7.02
N LYS A 11 -9.00 5.46 -8.34
CA LYS A 11 -8.54 6.59 -9.16
C LYS A 11 -9.13 7.92 -8.68
N ARG A 12 -10.42 7.95 -8.31
CA ARG A 12 -11.07 9.15 -7.78
C ARG A 12 -10.43 9.60 -6.48
N LYS A 13 -10.23 8.66 -5.54
CA LYS A 13 -9.68 8.94 -4.21
C LYS A 13 -8.21 9.33 -4.23
N LEU A 14 -7.39 8.67 -5.04
CA LEU A 14 -5.99 9.05 -5.22
C LEU A 14 -5.86 10.44 -5.85
N LYS A 15 -6.71 10.79 -6.83
CA LYS A 15 -6.69 12.12 -7.45
C LYS A 15 -6.99 13.23 -6.46
N THR A 16 -7.90 13.01 -5.50
CA THR A 16 -8.17 13.98 -4.44
C THR A 16 -7.06 14.02 -3.39
N TYR A 17 -6.50 12.86 -3.06
CA TYR A 17 -5.48 12.73 -2.03
C TYR A 17 -4.12 13.33 -2.43
N VAL A 18 -3.64 13.02 -3.64
CA VAL A 18 -2.34 13.51 -4.15
C VAL A 18 -2.30 15.02 -4.33
N LYS A 19 -3.45 15.67 -4.62
CA LYS A 19 -3.52 17.14 -4.73
C LYS A 19 -3.18 17.87 -3.43
N ASN A 20 -3.32 17.20 -2.29
CA ASN A 20 -3.11 17.79 -0.97
C ASN A 20 -1.77 17.38 -0.35
N LEU A 21 -0.92 16.63 -1.07
CA LEU A 21 0.24 15.99 -0.48
C LEU A 21 1.53 16.47 -1.17
N ALA A 22 2.18 17.47 -0.58
CA ALA A 22 3.46 17.98 -1.04
C ALA A 22 4.65 17.23 -0.40
N ILE A 23 4.50 16.72 0.82
CA ILE A 23 5.55 16.02 1.59
C ILE A 23 4.90 14.85 2.35
N TYR A 24 5.54 13.68 2.34
CA TYR A 24 5.10 12.53 3.15
C TYR A 24 5.73 12.63 4.54
N ASP A 25 4.91 12.61 5.59
CA ASP A 25 5.31 12.74 7.00
C ASP A 25 5.25 11.41 7.78
N ALA A 26 6.09 11.30 8.80
CA ALA A 26 6.25 10.10 9.62
C ALA A 26 5.02 9.76 10.49
N PRO A 27 4.35 10.73 11.15
CA PRO A 27 3.16 10.45 11.95
C PRO A 27 2.04 9.82 11.12
N LEU A 28 1.71 10.41 9.96
CA LEU A 28 0.68 9.85 9.08
C LEU A 28 1.08 8.47 8.53
N ALA A 29 2.37 8.23 8.25
CA ALA A 29 2.83 6.90 7.84
C ALA A 29 2.61 5.86 8.95
N HIS A 30 2.80 6.24 10.21
CA HIS A 30 2.50 5.38 11.36
C HIS A 30 1.00 5.11 11.49
N ASP A 31 0.16 6.14 11.40
CA ASP A 31 -1.30 6.01 11.45
C ASP A 31 -1.83 5.11 10.32
N TRP A 32 -1.24 5.22 9.13
CA TRP A 32 -1.52 4.30 8.04
C TRP A 32 -1.14 2.86 8.40
N LYS A 33 0.02 2.60 9.02
CA LYS A 33 0.40 1.23 9.44
C LYS A 33 -0.62 0.63 10.40
N VAL A 34 -1.09 1.40 11.39
CA VAL A 34 -2.13 0.96 12.33
C VAL A 34 -3.46 0.70 11.61
N THR A 35 -3.86 1.62 10.72
CA THR A 35 -5.07 1.48 9.90
C THR A 35 -5.03 0.24 9.02
N LEU A 36 -3.88 -0.02 8.38
CA LEU A 36 -3.67 -1.18 7.51
C LEU A 36 -3.78 -2.50 8.28
N ASP A 37 -3.23 -2.57 9.50
CA ASP A 37 -3.38 -3.74 10.37
C ASP A 37 -4.85 -4.02 10.68
N GLY A 38 -5.63 -2.99 11.01
CA GLY A 38 -7.09 -3.11 11.21
C GLY A 38 -7.84 -3.60 9.98
N ILE A 39 -7.53 -3.05 8.79
CA ILE A 39 -8.15 -3.46 7.53
C ILE A 39 -7.79 -4.91 7.19
N LEU A 40 -6.52 -5.30 7.36
CA LEU A 40 -6.07 -6.67 7.08
C LEU A 40 -6.72 -7.67 8.03
N LYS A 41 -6.85 -7.35 9.32
CA LYS A 41 -7.60 -8.17 10.29
C LYS A 41 -9.05 -8.34 9.90
N TRP A 42 -9.70 -7.28 9.41
CA TRP A 42 -11.08 -7.33 8.92
C TRP A 42 -11.22 -8.17 7.63
N LEU A 43 -10.26 -8.06 6.71
CA LEU A 43 -10.23 -8.82 5.46
C LEU A 43 -9.81 -10.29 5.65
N ALA A 44 -9.09 -10.62 6.72
CA ALA A 44 -8.55 -11.96 6.97
C ALA A 44 -9.61 -13.09 6.88
N PRO A 45 -10.77 -13.04 7.55
CA PRO A 45 -11.78 -14.10 7.44
C PRO A 45 -12.35 -14.23 6.03
N LEU A 46 -12.54 -13.10 5.33
CA LEU A 46 -13.01 -13.10 3.94
C LEU A 46 -11.97 -13.76 3.02
N ALA A 47 -10.69 -13.41 3.18
CA ALA A 47 -9.59 -14.01 2.43
C ALA A 47 -9.46 -15.51 2.70
N HIS A 48 -9.57 -15.94 3.96
CA HIS A 48 -9.54 -17.36 4.32
C HIS A 48 -10.69 -18.14 3.67
N ASN A 49 -11.90 -17.58 3.70
CA ASN A 49 -13.06 -18.20 3.05
C ASN A 49 -12.90 -18.26 1.53
N MET A 50 -12.36 -17.22 0.90
CA MET A 50 -12.07 -17.21 -0.54
C MET A 50 -11.03 -18.28 -0.93
N ILE A 51 -9.95 -18.43 -0.14
CA ILE A 51 -8.90 -19.42 -0.38
C ILE A 51 -9.43 -20.84 -0.18
N ARG A 52 -10.19 -21.09 0.89
CA ARG A 52 -10.82 -22.39 1.16
C ARG A 52 -11.76 -22.76 0.02
N TRP A 53 -12.66 -21.84 -0.34
CA TRP A 53 -13.60 -22.03 -1.44
C TRP A 53 -12.89 -22.30 -2.77
N GLN A 54 -11.79 -21.58 -3.07
CA GLN A 54 -11.00 -21.82 -4.27
C GLN A 54 -10.33 -23.19 -4.25
N SER A 55 -9.79 -23.62 -3.11
CA SER A 55 -9.15 -24.93 -2.94
C SER A 55 -10.13 -26.08 -3.12
N GLU A 56 -11.31 -25.99 -2.51
CA GLU A 56 -12.41 -26.95 -2.66
C GLU A 56 -12.91 -27.01 -4.11
N ARG A 57 -12.99 -25.86 -4.80
CA ARG A 57 -13.31 -25.77 -6.23
C ARG A 57 -12.27 -26.42 -7.13
N ASN A 58 -10.99 -26.28 -6.82
CA ASN A 58 -9.92 -26.92 -7.60
C ASN A 58 -9.98 -28.45 -7.48
N PHE A 59 -10.54 -28.96 -6.38
CA PHE A 59 -10.79 -30.39 -6.16
C PHE A 59 -12.11 -30.88 -6.81
N GLU A 60 -13.20 -30.10 -6.70
CA GLU A 60 -14.53 -30.45 -7.19
C GLU A 60 -14.84 -30.02 -8.64
N GLN A 61 -13.92 -29.34 -9.31
CA GLN A 61 -14.06 -28.89 -10.71
C GLN A 61 -14.32 -30.02 -11.71
N HIS A 62 -14.16 -31.29 -11.29
CA HIS A 62 -14.57 -32.45 -12.07
C HIS A 62 -16.09 -32.72 -12.11
N GLN A 63 -16.95 -32.14 -11.24
CA GLN A 63 -18.40 -32.46 -11.24
C GLN A 63 -19.44 -31.34 -10.94
N LEU A 64 -19.10 -30.20 -10.31
CA LEU A 64 -20.14 -29.38 -9.59
C LEU A 64 -20.24 -27.89 -9.97
N VAL A 65 -20.09 -27.55 -11.26
CA VAL A 65 -20.05 -26.16 -11.76
C VAL A 65 -21.36 -25.35 -11.52
N SER A 66 -22.51 -26.00 -11.35
CA SER A 66 -23.81 -25.32 -11.13
C SER A 66 -24.06 -24.91 -9.66
N ARG A 67 -23.87 -25.83 -8.70
CA ARG A 67 -24.06 -25.55 -7.25
C ARG A 67 -23.08 -24.50 -6.72
N SER A 68 -21.89 -24.46 -7.30
CA SER A 68 -20.82 -23.55 -6.86
C SER A 68 -21.06 -22.08 -7.24
N ASN A 69 -21.78 -21.79 -8.32
CA ASN A 69 -22.13 -20.41 -8.69
C ASN A 69 -23.07 -19.75 -7.66
N VAL A 70 -23.96 -20.53 -7.03
CA VAL A 70 -24.88 -20.03 -5.99
C VAL A 70 -24.14 -19.70 -4.70
N LEU A 71 -23.17 -20.53 -4.29
CA LEU A 71 -22.33 -20.29 -3.11
C LEU A 71 -21.36 -19.11 -3.30
N LEU A 72 -20.82 -18.94 -4.51
CA LEU A 72 -19.94 -17.81 -4.86
C LEU A 72 -20.71 -16.48 -4.82
N PHE A 73 -21.94 -16.49 -5.36
CA PHE A 73 -22.85 -15.37 -5.23
C PHE A 73 -23.17 -15.12 -3.75
N GLN A 74 -23.43 -16.17 -2.95
CA GLN A 74 -23.67 -16.02 -1.51
C GLN A 74 -22.47 -15.45 -0.75
N THR A 75 -21.22 -15.83 -1.01
CA THR A 75 -20.07 -15.29 -0.28
C THR A 75 -19.81 -13.81 -0.64
N LEU A 76 -19.98 -13.43 -1.91
CA LEU A 76 -19.93 -12.03 -2.37
C LEU A 76 -21.20 -11.23 -2.03
N TYR A 77 -22.30 -11.90 -1.70
CA TYR A 77 -23.56 -11.29 -1.26
C TYR A 77 -23.56 -11.09 0.27
N PHE A 78 -22.96 -12.02 1.03
CA PHE A 78 -22.79 -11.92 2.48
C PHE A 78 -21.64 -11.00 2.86
N ALA A 79 -20.53 -11.02 2.12
CA ALA A 79 -19.54 -9.96 2.20
C ALA A 79 -20.10 -8.77 1.43
N ASP A 80 -20.51 -7.71 2.14
CA ASP A 80 -20.97 -6.48 1.52
C ASP A 80 -19.89 -6.02 0.51
N LYS A 81 -20.21 -6.20 -0.78
CA LYS A 81 -19.29 -5.95 -1.89
C LYS A 81 -18.76 -4.53 -1.84
N ASP A 82 -19.62 -3.57 -1.49
CA ASP A 82 -19.25 -2.16 -1.40
C ASP A 82 -18.32 -1.92 -0.21
N LYS A 83 -18.60 -2.50 0.97
CA LYS A 83 -17.69 -2.44 2.12
C LYS A 83 -16.33 -3.08 1.83
N THR A 84 -16.35 -4.20 1.11
CA THR A 84 -15.12 -4.93 0.74
C THR A 84 -14.27 -4.12 -0.23
N GLU A 85 -14.88 -3.58 -1.28
CA GLU A 85 -14.19 -2.73 -2.25
C GLU A 85 -13.67 -1.43 -1.61
N GLU A 86 -14.43 -0.88 -0.66
CA GLU A 86 -14.03 0.29 0.13
C GLU A 86 -12.80 0.00 1.01
N ALA A 87 -12.83 -1.11 1.76
CA ALA A 87 -11.69 -1.55 2.58
C ALA A 87 -10.45 -1.81 1.71
N MET A 88 -10.61 -2.45 0.55
CA MET A 88 -9.52 -2.64 -0.41
C MET A 88 -9.00 -1.30 -0.97
N CYS A 89 -9.86 -0.32 -1.25
CA CYS A 89 -9.43 1.01 -1.68
C CYS A 89 -8.60 1.70 -0.60
N GLN A 90 -9.01 1.63 0.67
CA GLN A 90 -8.26 2.21 1.79
C GLN A 90 -6.91 1.52 2.00
N LEU A 91 -6.88 0.19 1.91
CA LEU A 91 -5.65 -0.61 1.93
C LEU A 91 -4.66 -0.15 0.85
N LEU A 92 -5.12 -0.01 -0.39
CA LEU A 92 -4.27 0.42 -1.51
C LEU A 92 -3.78 1.87 -1.37
N MET A 93 -4.60 2.77 -0.82
CA MET A 93 -4.17 4.15 -0.54
C MET A 93 -3.09 4.19 0.55
N GLY A 94 -3.28 3.46 1.66
CA GLY A 94 -2.30 3.41 2.75
C GLY A 94 -0.97 2.79 2.32
N LEU A 95 -1.02 1.68 1.57
CA LEU A 95 0.19 1.08 0.99
C LEU A 95 0.89 2.03 0.01
N ASN A 96 0.13 2.77 -0.82
CA ASN A 96 0.69 3.77 -1.70
C ASN A 96 1.40 4.89 -0.92
N TYR A 97 0.81 5.35 0.18
CA TYR A 97 1.39 6.35 1.04
C TYR A 97 2.70 5.88 1.67
N ILE A 98 2.68 4.73 2.36
CA ILE A 98 3.85 4.18 3.06
C ILE A 98 4.99 3.93 2.07
N CYS A 99 4.70 3.36 0.89
CA CYS A 99 5.71 3.13 -0.13
C CYS A 99 6.40 4.42 -0.59
N ARG A 100 5.62 5.49 -0.81
CA ARG A 100 6.18 6.80 -1.19
C ARG A 100 6.94 7.48 -0.05
N TYR A 101 6.44 7.35 1.18
CA TYR A 101 7.14 7.82 2.37
C TYR A 101 8.51 7.16 2.52
N GLU A 102 8.58 5.82 2.40
CA GLU A 102 9.84 5.07 2.50
C GLU A 102 10.81 5.44 1.35
N GLN A 103 10.29 5.63 0.13
CA GLN A 103 11.10 6.14 -0.98
C GLN A 103 11.66 7.54 -0.71
N GLN A 104 10.85 8.45 -0.16
CA GLN A 104 11.30 9.79 0.24
C GLN A 104 12.39 9.72 1.31
N GLN A 105 12.22 8.89 2.34
CA GLN A 105 13.21 8.69 3.40
C GLN A 105 14.51 8.11 2.86
N ASN A 106 14.44 7.09 2.00
CA ASN A 106 15.61 6.49 1.38
C ASN A 106 16.37 7.48 0.50
N ALA A 107 15.66 8.34 -0.23
CA ALA A 107 16.29 9.40 -1.02
C ALA A 107 17.01 10.43 -0.12
N LEU A 108 16.39 10.87 0.97
CA LEU A 108 17.00 11.80 1.92
C LEU A 108 18.23 11.19 2.60
N LEU A 109 18.16 9.92 3.02
CA LEU A 109 19.30 9.19 3.59
C LEU A 109 20.42 9.00 2.56
N GLY A 110 20.10 8.65 1.32
CA GLY A 110 21.07 8.53 0.23
C GLY A 110 21.77 9.84 -0.12
N CYS A 111 21.05 10.97 -0.06
CA CYS A 111 21.66 12.30 -0.20
C CYS A 111 22.56 12.65 0.99
N ALA A 112 22.19 12.26 2.22
CA ALA A 112 23.01 12.47 3.40
C ALA A 112 24.29 11.62 3.38
N SER A 113 24.23 10.37 2.91
CA SER A 113 25.42 9.53 2.71
C SER A 113 26.26 9.92 1.50
N SER A 114 25.72 10.69 0.54
CA SER A 114 26.53 11.29 -0.52
C SER A 114 27.33 12.50 -0.04
N PHE A 115 26.99 13.05 1.13
CA PHE A 115 27.70 14.11 1.82
C PHE A 115 28.80 13.53 2.73
N ASP A 116 29.41 12.42 2.34
CA ASP A 116 30.49 11.76 3.07
C ASP A 116 31.74 12.65 3.04
N PHE A 117 31.92 13.44 4.12
CA PHE A 117 33.14 13.93 4.79
C PHE A 117 34.29 14.60 3.99
N GLU A 118 34.49 14.31 2.72
CA GLU A 118 35.62 14.76 1.89
C GLU A 118 35.46 16.23 1.49
N ASP A 119 34.23 16.68 1.18
CA ASP A 119 33.92 18.09 0.87
C ASP A 119 34.09 19.04 2.09
N CYS A 120 34.04 18.53 3.33
CA CYS A 120 34.24 19.36 4.53
C CYS A 120 35.73 19.55 4.86
N MET A 121 36.58 18.56 4.56
CA MET A 121 38.02 18.63 4.82
C MET A 121 38.79 19.40 3.74
N ASP A 122 38.31 19.40 2.50
CA ASP A 122 38.91 20.18 1.40
C ASP A 122 38.76 21.70 1.59
N TRP A 123 37.65 22.15 2.19
CA TRP A 123 37.46 23.57 2.53
C TRP A 123 38.42 24.06 3.63
N GLN A 124 38.81 23.16 4.54
CA GLN A 124 39.68 23.47 5.67
C GLN A 124 41.18 23.49 5.28
N LEU A 125 41.57 22.71 4.27
CA LEU A 125 42.93 22.72 3.70
C LEU A 125 43.18 23.92 2.78
N GLN A 126 42.16 24.44 2.08
CA GLN A 126 42.31 25.64 1.23
C GLN A 126 42.37 26.95 2.01
N CYS A 127 41.79 27.03 3.22
CA CYS A 127 41.80 28.26 4.03
C CYS A 127 43.04 28.42 4.94
N GLY A 128 43.94 27.43 5.00
CA GLY A 128 45.14 27.46 5.84
C GLY A 128 46.41 28.00 5.19
N ALA A 129 46.39 28.34 3.89
CA ALA A 129 47.56 28.76 3.14
C ALA A 129 47.48 30.22 2.68
N PHE A 130 47.51 31.16 3.64
CA PHE A 130 47.90 32.55 3.35
C PHE A 130 49.27 32.81 3.97
N PRO A 131 50.35 32.97 3.18
CA PRO A 131 51.63 33.41 3.72
C PRO A 131 51.55 34.89 4.09
N SER A 132 52.00 35.19 5.30
CA SER A 132 52.22 36.52 5.88
C SER A 132 53.32 37.30 5.19
#